data_AF-A0A1W1BXJ1-F1
#
_entry.id   AF-A0A1W1BXJ1-F1
#
_cell.length_a   1.000
_cell.length_b   1.000
_cell.length_c   1.000
_cell.angle_alpha   90.00
_cell.angle_beta   90.00
_cell.angle_gamma   90.00
#
_symmetry.space_group_name_H-M   'P 1'
#
loop_
_entity.id
_entity.type
_entity.pdbx_description
1 polymer ?
#
loop_
_entity_poly.entity_id
_entity_poly.type
_entity_poly.pdbx_seq_one_letter_code
_entity_poly.pdbx_strand_id
1 'polypeptide(L)'
;MLNKARMIDEILHVGLYDLVLQDVQKLTGKEKPTKEELEKALEDEPQILRDYMQTNVEYNLSNIHLKNIDIDSIDALAKERAKKINKNLDTMREIEKYTLDFEHSSTLVLIFSLEFFVLFSVQYFIVLLDLKAWQWWIYAFFSLSIVGAWWYAKKQKKKYEVNSAKYNELYEETLKLIEELEKEGHIAKNKLYIDESDEHI
;
A
#
# COMPACT_ATOMS: atom_id res chain seq x y z
N MET A 1 11.93 7.30 -3.27
CA MET A 1 12.12 7.19 -1.80
C MET A 1 12.43 5.77 -1.35
N LEU A 2 12.16 4.78 -2.19
CA LEU A 2 12.63 3.41 -2.03
C LEU A 2 14.17 3.33 -2.14
N ASN A 3 14.75 2.48 -1.29
CA ASN A 3 16.14 2.05 -1.40
C ASN A 3 16.19 0.76 -2.22
N LYS A 4 16.75 0.83 -3.45
CA LYS A 4 16.82 -0.29 -4.40
C LYS A 4 17.58 -1.49 -3.81
N ALA A 5 18.71 -1.23 -3.15
CA ALA A 5 19.56 -2.28 -2.58
C ALA A 5 18.83 -3.06 -1.47
N ARG A 6 18.14 -2.34 -0.57
CA ARG A 6 17.32 -2.93 0.49
C ARG A 6 16.18 -3.78 -0.09
N MET A 7 15.42 -3.24 -1.03
CA MET A 7 14.31 -3.95 -1.68
C MET A 7 14.77 -5.25 -2.36
N ILE A 8 15.91 -5.23 -3.06
CA ILE A 8 16.49 -6.43 -3.68
C ILE A 8 16.83 -7.48 -2.63
N ASP A 9 17.44 -7.05 -1.52
CA ASP A 9 17.81 -7.95 -0.44
C ASP A 9 16.58 -8.59 0.20
N GLU A 10 15.56 -7.78 0.46
CA GLU A 10 14.25 -8.22 0.95
C GLU A 10 13.59 -9.23 0.02
N ILE A 11 13.50 -8.95 -1.29
CA ILE A 11 12.89 -9.88 -2.26
C ILE A 11 13.64 -11.22 -2.32
N LEU A 12 14.97 -11.21 -2.20
CA LEU A 12 15.78 -12.44 -2.29
C LEU A 12 15.81 -13.27 -1.02
N HIS A 13 15.57 -12.66 0.14
CA HIS A 13 15.90 -13.27 1.43
C HIS A 13 14.75 -13.29 2.46
N VAL A 14 13.74 -12.43 2.32
CA VAL A 14 12.62 -12.35 3.24
C VAL A 14 11.41 -13.08 2.66
N GLY A 15 10.97 -14.14 3.34
CA GLY A 15 9.89 -15.02 2.85
C GLY A 15 8.54 -14.34 2.60
N LEU A 16 8.33 -13.13 3.16
CA LEU A 16 7.18 -12.29 2.85
C LEU A 16 7.04 -12.02 1.34
N TYR A 17 8.16 -11.91 0.62
CA TYR A 17 8.20 -11.55 -0.79
C TYR A 17 8.40 -12.77 -1.71
N ASP A 18 8.19 -14.00 -1.22
CA ASP A 18 8.38 -15.22 -2.00
C ASP A 18 7.56 -15.24 -3.30
N LEU A 19 6.36 -14.66 -3.30
CA LEU A 19 5.53 -14.55 -4.53
C LEU A 19 6.18 -13.62 -5.57
N VAL A 20 6.72 -12.49 -5.12
CA VAL A 20 7.44 -11.55 -5.98
C VAL A 20 8.71 -12.22 -6.54
N LEU A 21 9.44 -12.95 -5.68
CA LEU A 21 10.61 -13.71 -6.10
C LEU A 21 10.25 -14.80 -7.12
N GLN A 22 9.13 -15.50 -6.96
CA GLN A 22 8.67 -16.50 -7.92
C GLN A 22 8.40 -15.92 -9.30
N ASP A 23 7.85 -14.71 -9.38
CA ASP A 23 7.62 -14.05 -10.66
C ASP A 23 8.93 -13.65 -11.35
N VAL A 24 9.92 -13.22 -10.57
CA VAL A 24 11.30 -13.00 -11.07
C VAL A 24 11.93 -14.31 -11.54
N GLN A 25 11.77 -15.41 -10.80
CA GLN A 25 12.28 -16.74 -11.19
C GLN A 25 11.66 -17.22 -12.50
N LYS A 26 10.35 -17.01 -12.70
CA LYS A 26 9.66 -17.33 -13.96
C LYS A 26 10.20 -16.51 -15.13
N LEU A 27 10.42 -15.21 -14.90
CA LEU A 27 10.90 -14.29 -15.93
C LEU A 27 12.36 -14.59 -16.33
N THR A 28 13.21 -14.92 -15.37
CA THR A 28 14.63 -15.23 -15.60
C THR A 28 14.87 -16.69 -15.98
N GLY A 29 13.91 -17.59 -15.74
CA GLY A 29 14.05 -19.02 -15.94
C GLY A 29 15.01 -19.70 -14.95
N LYS A 30 15.30 -19.06 -13.82
CA LYS A 30 16.28 -19.53 -12.82
C LYS A 30 15.62 -19.73 -11.47
N GLU A 31 15.98 -20.81 -10.79
CA GLU A 31 15.51 -21.08 -9.42
C GLU A 31 16.11 -20.10 -8.40
N LYS A 32 17.33 -19.60 -8.64
CA LYS A 32 18.02 -18.64 -7.76
C LYS A 32 18.59 -17.48 -8.60
N PRO A 33 17.78 -16.45 -8.91
CA PRO A 33 18.23 -15.25 -9.60
C PRO A 33 19.29 -14.51 -8.77
N THR A 34 20.27 -13.90 -9.43
CA THR A 34 21.24 -13.03 -8.73
C THR A 34 20.66 -11.62 -8.50
N LYS A 35 21.35 -10.79 -7.71
CA LYS A 35 20.94 -9.39 -7.48
C LYS A 35 20.83 -8.63 -8.79
N GLU A 36 21.79 -8.79 -9.69
CA GLU A 36 21.83 -8.14 -11.01
C GLU A 36 20.66 -8.59 -11.91
N GLU A 37 20.26 -9.85 -11.82
CA GLU A 37 19.14 -10.39 -12.59
C GLU A 37 17.80 -9.87 -12.07
N LEU A 38 17.66 -9.77 -10.74
CA LEU A 38 16.50 -9.12 -10.13
C LEU A 38 16.45 -7.64 -10.46
N GLU A 39 17.58 -6.93 -10.44
CA GLU A 39 17.65 -5.52 -10.87
C GLU A 39 17.16 -5.34 -12.30
N LYS A 40 17.61 -6.22 -13.19
CA LYS A 40 17.17 -6.20 -14.58
C LYS A 40 15.69 -6.55 -14.71
N ALA A 41 15.20 -7.54 -13.96
CA ALA A 41 13.79 -7.91 -13.97
C ALA A 41 12.89 -6.74 -13.50
N LEU A 42 13.31 -5.99 -12.47
CA LEU A 42 12.60 -4.80 -11.99
C LEU A 42 12.56 -3.66 -13.02
N GLU A 43 13.57 -3.58 -13.89
CA GLU A 43 13.63 -2.61 -14.99
C GLU A 43 12.79 -3.05 -16.20
N ASP A 44 12.87 -4.34 -16.54
CA ASP A 44 12.18 -4.94 -17.69
C ASP A 44 10.68 -5.14 -17.43
N GLU A 45 10.28 -5.44 -16.18
CA GLU A 45 8.89 -5.70 -15.77
C GLU A 45 8.49 -4.85 -14.54
N PRO A 46 7.89 -3.67 -14.77
CA PRO A 46 7.45 -2.77 -13.70
C PRO A 46 6.39 -3.36 -12.76
N GLN A 47 5.72 -4.46 -13.15
CA GLN A 47 4.77 -5.16 -12.28
C GLN A 47 5.45 -5.70 -11.03
N ILE A 48 6.69 -6.20 -11.12
CA ILE A 48 7.43 -6.77 -9.98
C ILE A 48 7.60 -5.73 -8.86
N LEU A 49 7.91 -4.49 -9.23
CA LEU A 49 8.00 -3.39 -8.27
C LEU A 49 6.63 -3.08 -7.65
N ARG A 50 5.57 -3.09 -8.45
CA ARG A 50 4.20 -2.86 -7.96
C ARG A 50 3.78 -3.94 -6.97
N ASP A 51 4.11 -5.20 -7.23
CA ASP A 51 3.75 -6.33 -6.37
C ASP A 51 4.52 -6.31 -5.05
N TYR A 52 5.81 -5.95 -5.09
CA TYR A 52 6.59 -5.65 -3.87
C TYR A 52 5.93 -4.54 -3.06
N MET A 53 5.59 -3.41 -3.70
CA MET A 53 4.99 -2.28 -3.01
C MET A 53 3.60 -2.61 -2.44
N GLN A 54 2.81 -3.39 -3.18
CA GLN A 54 1.51 -3.87 -2.75
C GLN A 54 1.64 -4.78 -1.53
N THR A 55 2.59 -5.73 -1.55
CA THR A 55 2.86 -6.63 -0.42
C THR A 55 3.17 -5.82 0.84
N ASN A 56 4.00 -4.78 0.73
CA ASN A 56 4.28 -3.90 1.86
C ASN A 56 3.01 -3.29 2.45
N VAL A 57 2.19 -2.68 1.61
CA VAL A 57 0.97 -2.01 2.09
C VAL A 57 -0.03 -3.00 2.70
N GLU A 58 -0.18 -4.20 2.13
CA GLU A 58 -1.05 -5.25 2.66
C GLU A 58 -0.62 -5.72 4.06
N TYR A 59 0.68 -5.74 4.31
CA TYR A 59 1.26 -6.11 5.60
C TYR A 59 1.53 -4.91 6.53
N ASN A 60 1.01 -3.72 6.19
CA ASN A 60 1.18 -2.45 6.92
C ASN A 60 2.64 -1.99 7.06
N LEU A 61 3.48 -2.38 6.12
CA LEU A 61 4.85 -1.94 5.97
C LEU A 61 4.88 -0.74 5.01
N SER A 62 5.77 0.21 5.27
CA SER A 62 5.88 1.40 4.41
C SER A 62 6.85 1.21 3.26
N ASN A 63 6.47 1.65 2.05
CA ASN A 63 7.38 1.75 0.90
C ASN A 63 8.31 2.97 0.96
N ILE A 64 8.22 3.75 2.04
CA ILE A 64 9.05 4.94 2.25
C ILE A 64 10.25 4.52 3.10
N HIS A 65 11.36 4.19 2.42
CA HIS A 65 12.60 3.77 3.09
C HIS A 65 13.43 4.94 3.62
N LEU A 66 12.87 6.15 3.69
CA LEU A 66 13.54 7.33 4.23
C LEU A 66 13.05 7.58 5.66
N LYS A 67 13.98 7.82 6.58
CA LYS A 67 13.65 8.31 7.93
C LYS A 67 13.39 9.82 7.91
N ASN A 68 12.75 10.30 8.97
CA ASN A 68 12.60 11.73 9.18
C ASN A 68 13.97 12.40 9.38
N ILE A 69 14.11 13.59 8.84
CA ILE A 69 15.32 14.40 8.91
C ILE A 69 15.47 14.94 10.33
N ASP A 70 16.66 14.81 10.92
CA ASP A 70 17.00 15.45 12.19
C ASP A 70 17.12 16.97 12.02
N ILE A 71 16.09 17.68 12.48
CA ILE A 71 15.96 19.13 12.33
C ILE A 71 17.02 19.89 13.14
N ASP A 72 17.55 19.29 14.20
CA ASP A 72 18.52 19.95 15.07
C ASP A 72 19.92 20.00 14.45
N SER A 73 20.24 19.02 13.61
CA SER A 73 21.50 18.92 12.87
C SER A 73 21.59 19.80 11.61
N ILE A 74 20.51 20.50 11.24
CA ILE A 74 20.40 21.23 9.97
C ILE A 74 20.49 22.75 10.15
N ASP A 75 21.09 23.41 9.15
CA ASP A 75 21.17 24.86 9.06
C ASP A 75 19.81 25.55 9.17
N ALA A 76 19.77 26.69 9.86
CA ALA A 76 18.54 27.44 10.11
C ALA A 76 17.75 27.78 8.82
N LEU A 77 18.45 27.99 7.70
CA LEU A 77 17.87 28.29 6.39
C LEU A 77 17.13 27.09 5.75
N ALA A 78 17.47 25.87 6.15
CA ALA A 78 16.89 24.62 5.64
C ALA A 78 15.86 23.99 6.59
N LYS A 79 15.79 24.43 7.86
CA LYS A 79 14.90 23.85 8.88
C LYS A 79 13.42 23.83 8.48
N GLU A 80 12.90 24.91 7.89
CA GLU A 80 11.49 24.95 7.48
C GLU A 80 11.18 23.95 6.35
N ARG A 81 12.09 23.83 5.36
CA ARG A 81 11.97 22.83 4.29
C ARG A 81 12.09 21.40 4.84
N ALA A 82 13.01 21.16 5.77
CA ALA A 82 13.17 19.86 6.44
C ALA A 82 11.94 19.47 7.27
N LYS A 83 11.33 20.41 8.02
CA LYS A 83 10.06 20.17 8.72
C LYS A 83 8.93 19.83 7.75
N LYS A 84 8.87 20.50 6.61
CA LYS A 84 7.89 20.22 5.56
C LYS A 84 8.09 18.81 4.99
N ILE A 85 9.33 18.41 4.71
CA ILE A 85 9.66 17.04 4.29
C ILE A 85 9.18 16.04 5.33
N ASN A 86 9.51 16.22 6.61
CA ASN A 86 9.07 15.30 7.67
C ASN A 86 7.55 15.19 7.75
N LYS A 87 6.84 16.33 7.71
CA LYS A 87 5.37 16.34 7.70
C LYS A 87 4.80 15.60 6.49
N ASN A 88 5.40 15.77 5.32
CA ASN A 88 4.99 15.09 4.11
C ASN A 88 5.25 13.58 4.22
N LEU A 89 6.42 13.16 4.69
CA LEU A 89 6.75 11.74 4.92
C LEU A 89 5.76 11.10 5.90
N ASP A 90 5.46 11.75 7.02
CA ASP A 90 4.50 11.25 8.01
C ASP A 90 3.09 11.12 7.41
N THR A 91 2.65 12.14 6.67
CA THR A 91 1.35 12.11 5.99
C THR A 91 1.28 11.01 4.94
N MET A 92 2.37 10.83 4.16
CA MET A 92 2.46 9.81 3.13
C MET A 92 2.37 8.41 3.74
N ARG A 93 3.10 8.12 4.82
CA ARG A 93 3.01 6.83 5.54
C ARG A 93 1.58 6.54 6.02
N GLU A 94 0.86 7.55 6.50
CA GLU A 94 -0.54 7.39 6.96
C GLU A 94 -1.51 7.03 5.83
N ILE A 95 -1.34 7.66 4.65
CA ILE A 95 -2.26 7.53 3.52
C ILE A 95 -1.81 6.49 2.48
N GLU A 96 -0.63 5.89 2.66
CA GLU A 96 -0.05 4.90 1.77
C GLU A 96 -0.99 3.71 1.53
N LYS A 97 -1.76 3.28 2.53
CA LYS A 97 -2.80 2.24 2.36
C LYS A 97 -3.85 2.50 1.29
N TYR A 98 -4.00 3.75 0.87
CA TYR A 98 -4.94 4.15 -0.19
C TYR A 98 -4.31 4.12 -1.59
N THR A 99 -3.01 3.81 -1.72
CA THR A 99 -2.37 3.60 -3.03
C THR A 99 -2.70 2.23 -3.61
N LEU A 100 -3.16 1.27 -2.78
CA LEU A 100 -3.74 0.02 -3.24
C LEU A 100 -5.00 0.29 -4.06
N ASP A 101 -5.22 -0.54 -5.09
CA ASP A 101 -6.50 -0.53 -5.80
C ASP A 101 -7.63 -0.85 -4.80
N PHE A 102 -8.68 -0.05 -4.84
CA PHE A 102 -9.86 -0.26 -4.01
C PHE A 102 -10.45 -1.67 -4.22
N GLU A 103 -10.38 -2.19 -5.45
CA GLU A 103 -10.88 -3.52 -5.80
C GLU A 103 -10.13 -4.66 -5.09
N HIS A 104 -8.84 -4.44 -4.83
CA HIS A 104 -7.97 -5.36 -4.09
C HIS A 104 -7.85 -4.99 -2.60
N SER A 105 -8.53 -3.94 -2.16
CA SER A 105 -8.41 -3.46 -0.78
C SER A 105 -9.16 -4.35 0.21
N SER A 106 -8.58 -4.50 1.40
CA SER A 106 -9.24 -5.14 2.56
C SER A 106 -10.58 -4.49 2.91
N THR A 107 -10.77 -3.20 2.59
CA THR A 107 -12.04 -2.48 2.81
C THR A 107 -13.16 -3.08 1.97
N LEU A 108 -12.94 -3.33 0.68
CA LEU A 108 -13.96 -3.89 -0.19
C LEU A 108 -14.25 -5.35 0.16
N VAL A 109 -13.20 -6.14 0.44
CA VAL A 109 -13.32 -7.52 0.91
C VAL A 109 -14.18 -7.60 2.18
N LEU A 110 -13.97 -6.68 3.14
CA LEU A 110 -14.77 -6.63 4.36
C LEU A 110 -16.23 -6.28 4.08
N ILE A 111 -16.50 -5.31 3.20
CA ILE A 111 -17.87 -4.96 2.80
C ILE A 111 -18.57 -6.18 2.20
N PHE A 112 -17.94 -6.87 1.24
CA PHE A 112 -18.52 -8.07 0.64
C PHE A 112 -18.70 -9.20 1.65
N SER A 113 -17.70 -9.45 2.52
CA SER A 113 -17.77 -10.52 3.53
C SER A 113 -18.93 -10.31 4.49
N LEU A 114 -19.18 -9.07 4.91
CA LEU A 114 -20.32 -8.72 5.75
C LEU A 114 -21.64 -8.96 5.01
N GLU A 115 -21.78 -8.49 3.76
CA GLU A 115 -23.01 -8.71 2.98
C GLU A 115 -23.27 -10.20 2.73
N PHE A 116 -22.25 -10.99 2.39
CA PHE A 116 -22.37 -12.43 2.26
C PHE A 116 -22.83 -13.07 3.58
N PHE A 117 -22.22 -12.69 4.71
CA PHE A 117 -22.61 -13.21 6.01
C PHE A 117 -24.09 -12.94 6.32
N VAL A 118 -24.58 -11.74 6.03
CA VAL A 118 -25.98 -11.40 6.28
C VAL A 118 -26.90 -12.13 5.30
N LEU A 119 -26.57 -12.25 4.01
CA LEU A 119 -27.32 -13.06 3.04
C LEU A 119 -27.46 -14.52 3.48
N PHE A 120 -26.34 -15.13 3.90
CA PHE A 120 -26.34 -16.50 4.41
C PHE A 120 -27.17 -16.64 5.68
N SER A 121 -27.07 -15.68 6.60
CA SER A 121 -27.86 -15.66 7.83
C SER A 121 -29.35 -15.57 7.53
N VAL A 122 -29.77 -14.69 6.61
CA VAL A 122 -31.16 -14.56 6.17
C VAL A 122 -31.66 -15.86 5.55
N GLN A 123 -30.87 -16.48 4.67
CA GLN A 123 -31.21 -17.77 4.07
C GLN A 123 -31.38 -18.86 5.14
N TYR A 124 -30.48 -18.89 6.11
CA TYR A 124 -30.52 -19.84 7.21
C TYR A 124 -31.81 -19.70 8.04
N PHE A 125 -32.22 -18.47 8.39
CA PHE A 125 -33.47 -18.22 9.10
C PHE A 125 -34.72 -18.61 8.30
N ILE A 126 -34.73 -18.39 6.99
CA ILE A 126 -35.85 -18.80 6.13
C ILE A 126 -36.06 -20.31 6.21
N VAL A 127 -34.98 -21.08 6.15
CA VAL A 127 -35.03 -22.55 6.22
C VAL A 127 -35.40 -23.02 7.62
N LEU A 128 -34.77 -22.46 8.66
CA LEU A 128 -34.96 -22.90 10.04
C LEU A 128 -36.37 -22.62 10.57
N LEU A 129 -36.97 -21.50 10.16
CA LEU A 129 -38.30 -21.06 10.61
C LEU A 129 -39.42 -21.41 9.61
N ASP A 130 -39.12 -22.16 8.55
CA ASP A 130 -40.04 -22.54 7.46
C ASP A 130 -40.77 -21.35 6.81
N LEU A 131 -40.06 -20.23 6.61
CA LEU A 131 -40.62 -18.98 6.08
C LEU A 131 -40.65 -18.92 4.54
N LYS A 132 -40.73 -20.07 3.87
CA LYS A 132 -40.65 -20.16 2.39
C LYS A 132 -41.69 -19.29 1.68
N ALA A 133 -42.90 -19.18 2.24
CA ALA A 133 -43.96 -18.33 1.67
C ALA A 133 -43.61 -16.82 1.67
N TRP A 134 -42.76 -16.38 2.60
CA TRP A 134 -42.34 -14.98 2.75
C TRP A 134 -40.97 -14.69 2.13
N GLN A 135 -40.31 -15.71 1.58
CA GLN A 135 -38.94 -15.63 1.05
C GLN A 135 -38.74 -14.45 0.09
N TRP A 136 -39.69 -14.21 -0.82
CA TRP A 136 -39.62 -13.08 -1.75
C TRP A 136 -39.65 -11.71 -1.07
N TRP A 137 -40.49 -11.53 -0.05
CA TRP A 137 -40.56 -10.28 0.71
C TRP A 137 -39.31 -10.05 1.54
N ILE A 138 -38.76 -11.12 2.13
CA ILE A 138 -37.53 -11.08 2.93
C ILE A 138 -36.35 -10.68 2.03
N TYR A 139 -36.20 -11.30 0.85
CA TYR A 139 -35.15 -10.93 -0.09
C TYR A 139 -35.34 -9.52 -0.67
N ALA A 140 -36.57 -9.12 -0.98
CA ALA A 140 -36.86 -7.77 -1.47
C ALA A 140 -36.46 -6.71 -0.43
N PHE A 141 -36.80 -6.93 0.83
CA PHE A 141 -36.34 -6.07 1.93
C PHE A 141 -34.81 -6.09 2.05
N PHE A 142 -34.21 -7.27 1.98
CA PHE A 142 -32.76 -7.42 2.09
C PHE A 142 -31.99 -6.76 0.94
N SER A 143 -32.56 -6.68 -0.26
CA SER A 143 -31.93 -5.97 -1.39
C SER A 143 -31.62 -4.50 -1.08
N LEU A 144 -32.30 -3.89 -0.09
CA LEU A 144 -31.99 -2.54 0.38
C LEU A 144 -30.64 -2.45 1.10
N SER A 145 -30.18 -3.52 1.76
CA SER A 145 -28.83 -3.54 2.38
C SER A 145 -27.75 -3.44 1.29
N ILE A 146 -27.94 -4.14 0.17
CA ILE A 146 -27.04 -4.13 -0.98
C ILE A 146 -26.91 -2.72 -1.53
N VAL A 147 -28.01 -1.96 -1.63
CA VAL A 147 -27.98 -0.55 -2.05
C VAL A 147 -27.17 0.30 -1.07
N GLY A 148 -27.35 0.09 0.23
CA GLY A 148 -26.56 0.77 1.28
C GLY A 148 -25.07 0.45 1.19
N ALA A 149 -24.72 -0.83 1.05
CA ALA A 149 -23.35 -1.30 0.88
C ALA A 149 -22.71 -0.74 -0.40
N TRP A 150 -23.46 -0.71 -1.51
CA TRP A 150 -23.01 -0.11 -2.76
C TRP A 150 -22.71 1.38 -2.62
N TRP A 151 -23.60 2.12 -1.94
CA TRP A 151 -23.38 3.55 -1.69
C TRP A 151 -22.15 3.79 -0.80
N TYR A 152 -21.98 2.98 0.25
CA TYR A 152 -20.82 3.02 1.12
C TYR A 152 -19.52 2.69 0.37
N ALA A 153 -19.51 1.62 -0.44
CA ALA A 153 -18.38 1.24 -1.28
C ALA A 153 -18.01 2.36 -2.25
N LYS A 154 -18.98 3.02 -2.89
CA LYS A 154 -18.74 4.18 -3.77
C LYS A 154 -18.09 5.35 -3.03
N LYS A 155 -18.54 5.63 -1.79
CA LYS A 155 -17.92 6.65 -0.94
C LYS A 155 -16.48 6.30 -0.58
N GLN A 156 -16.20 5.04 -0.24
CA GLN A 156 -14.85 4.58 0.05
C GLN A 156 -13.96 4.63 -1.19
N LYS A 157 -14.43 4.19 -2.36
CA LYS A 157 -13.70 4.31 -3.63
C LYS A 157 -13.22 5.74 -3.88
N LYS A 158 -14.10 6.72 -3.72
CA LYS A 158 -13.74 8.14 -3.86
C LYS A 158 -12.67 8.57 -2.85
N LYS A 159 -12.70 8.06 -1.62
CA LYS A 159 -11.68 8.34 -0.59
C LYS A 159 -10.31 7.78 -1.01
N TYR A 160 -10.28 6.57 -1.57
CA TYR A 160 -9.06 5.97 -2.11
C TYR A 160 -8.49 6.82 -3.25
N GLU A 161 -9.32 7.22 -4.22
CA GLU A 161 -8.91 8.08 -5.35
C GLU A 161 -8.29 9.41 -4.88
N VAL A 162 -8.96 10.10 -3.95
CA VAL A 162 -8.47 11.40 -3.43
C VAL A 162 -7.16 11.23 -2.66
N ASN A 163 -7.04 10.21 -1.81
CA ASN A 163 -5.84 10.02 -1.01
C ASN A 163 -4.66 9.49 -1.85
N SER A 164 -4.91 8.65 -2.86
CA SER A 164 -3.90 8.20 -3.80
C SER A 164 -3.33 9.36 -4.62
N ALA A 165 -4.21 10.25 -5.12
CA ALA A 165 -3.76 11.47 -5.80
C ALA A 165 -2.93 12.37 -4.89
N LYS A 166 -3.37 12.57 -3.63
CA LYS A 166 -2.63 13.33 -2.62
C LYS A 166 -1.27 12.70 -2.30
N TYR A 167 -1.20 11.37 -2.21
CA TYR A 167 0.06 10.65 -1.99
C TYR A 167 1.06 10.94 -3.11
N ASN A 168 0.63 10.87 -4.37
CA ASN A 168 1.49 11.15 -5.52
C ASN A 168 1.97 12.61 -5.54
N GLU A 169 1.10 13.56 -5.26
CA GLU A 169 1.47 14.98 -5.15
C GLU A 169 2.53 15.22 -4.07
N LEU A 170 2.30 14.67 -2.87
CA LEU A 170 3.26 14.77 -1.77
C LEU A 170 4.56 14.05 -2.08
N TYR A 171 4.51 12.92 -2.79
CA TYR A 171 5.70 12.16 -3.19
C TYR A 171 6.60 13.00 -4.11
N GLU A 172 6.02 13.59 -5.16
CA GLU A 172 6.75 14.45 -6.10
C GLU A 172 7.31 15.70 -5.43
N GLU A 173 6.48 16.39 -4.63
CA GLU A 173 6.90 17.58 -3.89
C GLU A 173 8.08 17.27 -2.95
N THR A 174 7.95 16.20 -2.17
CA THR A 174 8.95 15.83 -1.18
C THR A 174 10.25 15.37 -1.83
N LEU A 175 10.16 14.63 -2.94
CA LEU A 175 11.33 14.23 -3.72
C LEU A 175 12.10 15.48 -4.21
N LYS A 176 11.38 16.46 -4.76
CA LYS A 176 11.97 17.72 -5.21
C LYS A 176 12.64 18.49 -4.06
N LEU A 177 11.98 18.61 -2.91
CA LEU A 177 12.54 19.29 -1.73
C LEU A 177 13.80 18.60 -1.22
N ILE A 178 13.84 17.26 -1.21
CA ILE A 178 15.03 16.49 -0.83
C ILE A 178 16.17 16.76 -1.81
N GLU A 179 15.91 16.73 -3.11
CA GLU A 179 16.92 17.02 -4.14
C GLU A 179 17.48 18.45 -4.05
N GLU A 180 16.65 19.43 -3.74
CA GLU A 180 17.07 20.82 -3.51
C GLU A 180 17.98 20.93 -2.29
N LEU A 181 17.59 20.35 -1.16
CA LEU A 181 18.41 20.37 0.07
C LEU A 181 19.73 19.58 -0.09
N GLU A 182 19.73 18.51 -0.87
CA GLU A 182 20.94 17.74 -1.17
C GLU A 182 21.90 18.53 -2.08
N LYS A 183 21.38 19.21 -3.12
CA LYS A 183 22.19 20.10 -3.99
C LYS A 183 22.80 21.28 -3.23
N GLU A 184 22.09 21.80 -2.24
CA GLU A 184 22.55 22.87 -1.36
C GLU A 184 23.53 22.37 -0.28
N GLY A 185 23.72 21.04 -0.15
CA GLY A 185 24.65 20.44 0.80
C GLY A 185 24.14 20.38 2.24
N HIS A 186 22.84 20.65 2.46
CA HIS A 186 22.24 20.63 3.79
C HIS A 186 21.92 19.20 4.28
N ILE A 187 21.69 18.26 3.36
CA ILE A 187 21.42 16.85 3.67
C ILE A 187 22.17 15.94 2.70
N ALA A 188 22.31 14.67 3.09
CA ALA A 188 22.76 13.60 2.20
C ALA A 188 21.69 12.51 2.19
N LYS A 189 21.05 12.29 1.03
CA LYS A 189 19.90 11.38 0.91
C LYS A 189 20.26 9.95 1.32
N ASN A 190 21.48 9.51 1.01
CA ASN A 190 21.98 8.20 1.39
C ASN A 190 22.01 7.96 2.91
N LYS A 191 22.24 8.99 3.73
CA LYS A 191 22.23 8.91 5.21
C LYS A 191 20.82 8.89 5.80
N LEU A 192 19.81 9.21 4.99
CA LEU A 192 18.41 9.19 5.38
C LEU A 192 17.74 7.84 5.10
N TYR A 193 18.39 6.92 4.38
CA TYR A 193 17.83 5.59 4.21
C TYR A 193 17.79 4.82 5.54
N ILE A 194 16.74 4.03 5.69
CA ILE A 194 16.55 3.09 6.79
C ILE A 194 17.16 1.76 6.34
N ASP A 195 18.27 1.37 6.97
CA ASP A 195 19.05 0.18 6.59
C ASP A 195 18.39 -1.13 7.06
N GLU A 196 17.70 -1.13 8.19
CA GLU A 196 16.99 -2.29 8.74
C GLU A 196 15.53 -1.92 9.02
N SER A 197 14.59 -2.73 8.53
CA SER A 197 13.20 -2.65 8.99
C SER A 197 13.09 -3.44 10.28
N ASP A 198 12.94 -2.75 11.42
CA ASP A 198 12.57 -3.40 12.68
C ASP A 198 11.22 -4.13 12.58
N GLU A 199 10.43 -3.87 11.52
CA GLU A 199 9.10 -4.43 11.27
C GLU A 199 9.11 -5.79 10.52
N HIS A 200 10.28 -6.30 10.09
CA HIS A 200 10.39 -7.57 9.35
C HIS A 200 10.84 -8.78 10.21
N ILE A 201 10.71 -8.73 11.54
CA ILE A 201 11.01 -9.86 12.45
C ILE A 201 9.83 -10.80 12.59
#